data_AF-A0A2A2LIK8-F1
#
_entry.id   AF-A0A2A2LIK8-F1
#
_cell.length_a   1.000
_cell.length_b   1.000
_cell.length_c   1.000
_cell.angle_alpha   90.00
_cell.angle_beta   90.00
_cell.angle_gamma   90.00
#
_symmetry.space_group_name_H-M   'P 1'
#
loop_
_entity.id
_entity.type
_entity.pdbx_description
1 polymer ?
#
loop_
_entity_poly.entity_id
_entity_poly.type
_entity_poly.pdbx_seq_one_letter_code
_entity_poly.pdbx_strand_id
1 'polypeptide(L)'
;MFQVFSLVFDTSKTPEVRFEEIRKLIPEEVQSKEDFEKKKAIIIGFMGKIDQLANYYTTEVAPTLTDNAKAVIKVYTDYIQQPQQFFKDGKDEMKKKFMDAADKIGEKDALDLFIAAGLMANKAKQIKMMDILDKMKAEKDKNFF
;
A
#
# COMPACT_ATOMS: atom_id res chain seq x y z
N MET A 1 -13.80 5.96 6.01
CA MET A 1 -12.87 5.91 4.84
C MET A 1 -11.39 5.91 5.27
N PHE A 2 -10.95 6.84 6.12
CA PHE A 2 -9.56 6.91 6.64
C PHE A 2 -9.08 5.63 7.39
N GLN A 3 -9.89 5.14 8.33
CA GLN A 3 -9.55 3.94 9.11
C GLN A 3 -9.44 2.69 8.24
N VAL A 4 -10.23 2.60 7.16
CA VAL A 4 -10.17 1.48 6.21
C VAL A 4 -8.82 1.44 5.50
N PHE A 5 -8.35 2.58 5.00
CA PHE A 5 -7.04 2.66 4.32
C PHE A 5 -5.89 2.33 5.27
N SER A 6 -5.89 2.88 6.49
CA SER A 6 -4.88 2.56 7.50
C SER A 6 -4.83 1.06 7.81
N LEU A 7 -6.00 0.41 7.90
CA LEU A 7 -6.08 -1.02 8.17
C LEU A 7 -5.57 -1.85 7.00
N VAL A 8 -5.82 -1.48 5.75
CA VAL A 8 -5.30 -2.22 4.58
C VAL A 8 -3.77 -2.38 4.62
N PHE A 9 -3.05 -1.31 5.00
CA PHE A 9 -1.58 -1.28 5.01
C PHE A 9 -0.95 -1.62 6.38
N ASP A 10 -1.74 -1.99 7.38
CA ASP A 10 -1.26 -2.37 8.71
C ASP A 10 -0.66 -3.79 8.69
N THR A 11 0.59 -3.91 8.23
CA THR A 11 1.30 -5.20 8.13
C THR A 11 1.66 -5.80 9.49
N SER A 12 1.33 -5.14 10.61
CA SER A 12 1.47 -5.74 11.95
C SER A 12 0.36 -6.76 12.25
N LYS A 13 -0.72 -6.77 11.45
CA LYS A 13 -1.86 -7.67 11.58
C LYS A 13 -1.99 -8.59 10.37
N THR A 14 -2.59 -9.77 10.56
CA THR A 14 -2.91 -10.64 9.42
C THR A 14 -3.99 -10.01 8.54
N PRO A 15 -4.06 -10.38 7.25
CA PRO A 15 -5.13 -9.95 6.35
C PRO A 15 -6.54 -10.18 6.90
N GLU A 16 -6.77 -11.30 7.60
CA GLU A 16 -8.06 -11.69 8.17
C GLU A 16 -8.47 -10.74 9.31
N VAL A 17 -7.53 -10.42 10.21
CA VAL A 17 -7.79 -9.48 11.31
C VAL A 17 -8.11 -8.09 10.75
N ARG A 18 -7.33 -7.62 9.76
CA ARG A 18 -7.59 -6.35 9.08
C ARG A 18 -8.97 -6.33 8.43
N PHE A 19 -9.36 -7.41 7.74
CA PHE A 19 -10.66 -7.52 7.10
C PHE A 19 -11.81 -7.40 8.11
N GLU A 20 -11.76 -8.12 9.24
CA GLU A 20 -12.82 -8.07 10.26
C GLU A 20 -12.89 -6.70 10.95
N GLU A 21 -11.76 -6.01 11.14
CA GLU A 21 -11.75 -4.63 11.62
C GLU A 21 -12.38 -3.66 10.59
N ILE A 22 -12.05 -3.81 9.30
CA ILE A 22 -12.64 -3.00 8.23
C ILE A 22 -14.14 -3.23 8.11
N ARG A 23 -14.59 -4.48 8.21
CA ARG A 23 -16.02 -4.83 8.13
C ARG A 23 -16.85 -4.09 9.17
N LYS A 24 -16.34 -3.94 10.40
CA LYS A 24 -17.03 -3.20 11.47
C LYS A 24 -17.23 -1.71 11.18
N LEU A 25 -16.47 -1.16 10.22
CA LEU A 25 -16.49 0.26 9.88
C LEU A 25 -17.39 0.61 8.70
N ILE A 26 -17.92 -0.40 7.99
CA ILE A 26 -18.75 -0.23 6.81
C ILE A 26 -20.11 -0.87 7.12
N PRO A 27 -21.21 -0.10 7.25
CA PRO A 27 -22.52 -0.67 7.49
C PRO A 27 -22.91 -1.59 6.32
N GLU A 28 -23.35 -2.81 6.64
CA GLU A 28 -23.71 -3.82 5.64
C GLU A 28 -24.96 -3.41 4.87
N GLU A 29 -24.84 -3.22 3.56
CA GLU A 29 -25.92 -3.60 2.65
C GLU A 29 -25.80 -5.11 2.47
N VAL A 30 -26.80 -5.85 2.97
CA VAL A 30 -26.81 -7.32 2.94
C VAL A 30 -26.85 -7.78 1.48
N GLN A 31 -25.69 -8.11 0.94
CA GLN A 31 -25.55 -8.91 -0.27
C GLN A 31 -25.51 -10.40 0.11
N SER A 32 -25.76 -11.28 -0.86
CA SER A 32 -25.85 -12.72 -0.62
C SER A 32 -24.60 -13.28 0.10
N LYS A 33 -24.74 -14.39 0.83
CA LYS A 33 -23.61 -15.06 1.51
C LYS A 33 -22.47 -15.39 0.55
N GLU A 34 -22.81 -15.78 -0.68
CA GLU A 34 -21.85 -16.12 -1.72
C GLU A 34 -21.06 -14.89 -2.20
N ASP A 35 -21.74 -13.77 -2.44
CA ASP A 35 -21.10 -12.51 -2.82
C ASP A 35 -20.17 -11.98 -1.73
N PHE A 36 -20.59 -12.11 -0.46
CA PHE A 36 -19.77 -11.71 0.68
C PHE A 36 -18.46 -12.51 0.74
N GLU A 37 -18.52 -13.84 0.69
CA GLU A 37 -17.32 -14.69 0.75
C GLU A 37 -16.37 -14.45 -0.43
N LYS A 38 -16.93 -14.21 -1.62
CA LYS A 38 -16.15 -13.86 -2.81
C LYS A 38 -15.43 -12.51 -2.65
N LYS A 39 -16.11 -11.47 -2.19
CA LYS A 39 -15.51 -10.14 -1.95
C LYS A 39 -14.48 -10.20 -0.83
N LYS A 40 -14.76 -10.93 0.25
CA LYS A 40 -13.82 -11.21 1.34
C LYS A 40 -12.52 -11.83 0.83
N ALA A 41 -12.60 -12.90 0.04
CA ALA A 41 -11.43 -13.57 -0.50
C ALA A 41 -10.55 -12.64 -1.37
N ILE A 42 -11.17 -11.76 -2.17
CA ILE A 42 -10.45 -10.78 -3.00
C ILE A 42 -9.72 -9.75 -2.12
N ILE A 43 -10.39 -9.21 -1.10
CA ILE A 43 -9.82 -8.17 -0.22
C ILE A 43 -8.68 -8.75 0.62
N ILE A 44 -8.87 -9.93 1.22
CA ILE A 44 -7.82 -10.64 1.98
C ILE A 44 -6.63 -10.95 1.08
N GLY A 45 -6.88 -11.45 -0.14
CA GLY A 45 -5.82 -11.73 -1.10
C GLY A 45 -5.01 -10.47 -1.47
N PHE A 46 -5.66 -9.30 -1.55
CA PHE A 46 -4.99 -8.05 -1.85
C PHE A 46 -4.07 -7.62 -0.71
N MET A 47 -4.56 -7.66 0.53
CA MET A 47 -3.76 -7.39 1.73
C MET A 47 -2.55 -8.33 1.84
N GLY A 48 -2.72 -9.63 1.56
CA GLY A 48 -1.60 -10.58 1.54
C GLY A 48 -0.54 -10.28 0.49
N LYS A 49 -0.88 -9.60 -0.62
CA LYS A 49 0.10 -9.13 -1.62
C LYS A 49 0.81 -7.85 -1.17
N ILE A 50 0.12 -6.96 -0.45
CA ILE A 50 0.74 -5.80 0.19
C ILE A 50 1.82 -6.28 1.17
N ASP A 51 1.52 -7.27 2.00
CA ASP A 51 2.48 -7.82 2.96
C ASP A 51 3.72 -8.38 2.27
N GLN A 52 3.53 -9.09 1.15
CA GLN A 52 4.66 -9.62 0.36
C GLN A 52 5.54 -8.50 -0.22
N LEU A 53 4.95 -7.38 -0.66
CA LEU A 53 5.72 -6.22 -1.13
C LEU A 53 6.44 -5.53 0.01
N ALA A 54 5.77 -5.31 1.15
CA ALA A 54 6.36 -4.68 2.32
C ALA A 54 7.52 -5.50 2.88
N ASN A 55 7.36 -6.83 2.93
CA ASN A 55 8.42 -7.73 3.33
C ASN A 55 9.60 -7.69 2.35
N TYR A 56 9.33 -7.82 1.03
CA TYR A 56 10.38 -7.74 0.02
C TYR A 56 11.15 -6.42 0.05
N TYR A 57 10.46 -5.30 0.24
CA TYR A 57 11.10 -4.00 0.42
C TYR A 57 12.05 -4.04 1.62
N THR A 58 11.57 -4.51 2.78
CA THR A 58 12.34 -4.51 4.03
C THR A 58 13.55 -5.46 3.98
N THR A 59 13.40 -6.62 3.35
CA THR A 59 14.43 -7.67 3.38
C THR A 59 15.42 -7.59 2.21
N GLU A 60 14.99 -7.16 1.03
CA GLU A 60 15.80 -7.25 -0.21
C GLU A 60 16.17 -5.87 -0.76
N VAL A 61 15.25 -4.90 -0.73
CA VAL A 61 15.47 -3.60 -1.38
C VAL A 61 16.14 -2.62 -0.42
N ALA A 62 15.51 -2.34 0.73
CA ALA A 62 15.97 -1.35 1.69
C ALA A 62 17.45 -1.53 2.11
N PRO A 63 17.98 -2.75 2.34
CA PRO A 63 19.38 -2.93 2.70
C PRO A 63 20.38 -2.47 1.63
N THR A 64 19.96 -2.41 0.37
CA THR A 64 20.80 -2.00 -0.77
C THR A 64 20.84 -0.50 -1.00
N LEU A 65 19.96 0.26 -0.34
CA LEU A 65 19.81 1.70 -0.54
C LEU A 65 20.70 2.49 0.41
N THR A 66 21.20 3.64 -0.05
CA THR A 66 21.75 4.66 0.84
C THR A 66 20.71 5.17 1.85
N ASP A 67 21.19 5.77 2.94
CA ASP A 67 20.29 6.34 3.94
C ASP A 67 19.48 7.53 3.43
N ASN A 68 20.03 8.30 2.48
CA ASN A 68 19.29 9.37 1.78
C ASN A 68 18.15 8.80 0.93
N ALA A 69 18.41 7.76 0.14
CA ALA A 69 17.38 7.09 -0.65
C ALA A 69 16.29 6.46 0.24
N LYS A 70 16.67 5.81 1.35
CA LYS A 70 15.72 5.31 2.35
C LYS A 70 14.86 6.42 2.94
N ALA A 71 15.45 7.59 3.24
CA ALA A 71 14.72 8.72 3.81
C ALA A 71 13.63 9.22 2.84
N VAL A 72 13.91 9.26 1.54
CA VAL A 72 12.95 9.66 0.50
C VAL A 72 11.79 8.67 0.41
N ILE A 73 12.07 7.36 0.40
CA ILE A 73 11.03 6.33 0.41
C ILE A 73 10.22 6.38 1.70
N LYS A 74 10.90 6.62 2.83
CA LYS A 74 10.27 6.72 4.15
C LYS A 74 9.20 7.81 4.20
N VAL A 75 9.42 8.96 3.57
CA VAL A 75 8.38 10.01 3.48
C VAL A 75 7.09 9.45 2.90
N TYR A 76 7.15 8.69 1.79
CA TYR A 76 5.95 8.07 1.22
C TYR A 76 5.35 6.98 2.10
N THR A 77 6.17 6.09 2.65
CA THR A 77 5.66 4.98 3.47
C THR A 77 5.05 5.48 4.78
N ASP A 78 5.60 6.54 5.39
CA ASP A 78 5.06 7.15 6.60
C ASP A 78 3.64 7.68 6.34
N TYR A 79 3.37 8.28 5.18
CA TYR A 79 2.02 8.71 4.80
C TYR A 79 1.07 7.56 4.46
N ILE A 80 1.58 6.44 3.93
CA ILE A 80 0.77 5.24 3.69
C ILE A 80 0.38 4.57 5.01
N GLN A 81 1.33 4.47 5.95
CA GLN A 81 1.15 3.86 7.27
C GLN A 81 0.39 4.77 8.23
N GLN A 82 0.53 6.08 8.09
CA GLN A 82 -0.15 7.10 8.89
C GLN A 82 -0.92 8.07 7.99
N PRO A 83 -2.02 7.64 7.36
CA PRO A 83 -2.73 8.51 6.42
C PRO A 83 -3.34 9.74 7.10
N GLN A 84 -3.50 9.73 8.43
CA GLN A 84 -3.96 10.90 9.20
C GLN A 84 -2.88 11.98 9.29
N GLN A 85 -1.60 11.63 9.11
CA GLN A 85 -0.53 12.60 8.92
C GLN A 85 -0.68 13.33 7.58
N PHE A 86 -1.12 12.65 6.52
CA PHE A 86 -1.39 13.28 5.22
C PHE A 86 -2.51 14.33 5.30
N PHE A 87 -3.58 14.06 6.06
CA PHE A 87 -4.66 15.03 6.24
C PHE A 87 -4.26 16.22 7.13
N LYS A 88 -3.32 16.04 8.07
CA LYS A 88 -2.77 17.13 8.89
C LYS A 88 -1.80 18.02 8.11
N ASP A 89 -0.90 17.39 7.38
CA ASP A 89 0.15 18.08 6.62
C ASP A 89 -0.41 18.68 5.31
N GLY A 90 -1.36 17.98 4.69
CA GLY A 90 -1.87 18.32 3.37
C GLY A 90 -0.85 18.08 2.26
N LYS A 91 -1.26 18.39 1.02
CA LYS A 91 -0.44 18.16 -0.18
C LYS A 91 0.85 18.99 -0.20
N ASP A 92 0.81 20.23 0.29
CA ASP A 92 1.93 21.16 0.20
C ASP A 92 3.05 20.83 1.18
N GLU A 93 2.71 20.46 2.42
CA GLU A 93 3.70 20.02 3.41
C GLU A 93 4.27 18.64 3.07
N MET A 94 3.45 17.73 2.51
CA MET A 94 3.95 16.47 1.94
C MET A 94 4.97 16.73 0.83
N LYS A 95 4.63 17.63 -0.11
CA LYS A 95 5.54 18.02 -1.19
C LYS A 95 6.81 18.61 -0.62
N LYS A 96 6.72 19.47 0.39
CA LYS A 96 7.87 20.06 1.07
C LYS A 96 8.76 18.99 1.70
N LYS A 97 8.22 18.07 2.50
CA LYS A 97 9.00 16.97 3.11
C LYS A 97 9.66 16.07 2.07
N PHE A 98 8.97 15.84 0.95
CA PHE A 98 9.57 15.12 -0.18
C PHE A 98 10.73 15.91 -0.80
N MET A 99 10.55 17.21 -1.07
CA MET A 99 11.62 18.06 -1.61
C MET A 99 12.80 18.17 -0.63
N ASP A 100 12.55 18.35 0.67
CA ASP A 100 13.60 18.42 1.70
C ASP A 100 14.42 17.12 1.81
N ALA A 101 13.77 15.96 1.55
CA ALA A 101 14.45 14.67 1.44
C ALA A 101 15.18 14.53 0.10
N ALA A 102 14.58 15.04 -0.99
CA ALA A 102 15.12 14.97 -2.33
C ALA A 102 16.32 15.90 -2.55
N ASP A 103 16.38 17.05 -1.87
CA ASP A 103 17.48 18.01 -1.96
C ASP A 103 18.81 17.44 -1.42
N LYS A 104 18.74 16.33 -0.68
CA LYS A 104 19.90 15.60 -0.16
C LYS A 104 20.35 14.46 -1.08
N ILE A 105 19.64 14.22 -2.18
CA ILE A 105 19.93 13.14 -3.14
C ILE A 105 21.11 13.56 -4.03
N GLY A 106 22.17 12.77 -4.02
CA GLY A 106 23.20 12.78 -5.06
C GLY A 106 22.86 11.81 -6.21
N GLU A 107 23.68 11.81 -7.25
CA GLU A 107 23.51 10.93 -8.43
C GLU A 107 23.38 9.44 -8.05
N LYS A 108 24.17 9.00 -7.05
CA LYS A 108 24.11 7.64 -6.52
C LYS A 108 22.75 7.32 -5.86
N ASP A 109 22.22 8.26 -5.08
CA ASP A 109 20.94 8.08 -4.39
C ASP A 109 19.78 8.01 -5.40
N ALA A 110 19.85 8.80 -6.48
CA ALA A 110 18.88 8.77 -7.56
C ALA A 110 18.90 7.43 -8.32
N LEU A 111 20.09 6.88 -8.58
CA LEU A 111 20.25 5.56 -9.19
C LEU A 111 19.67 4.45 -8.29
N ASP A 112 19.96 4.50 -6.99
CA ASP A 112 19.42 3.55 -6.01
C ASP A 112 17.88 3.60 -5.95
N LEU A 113 17.29 4.79 -5.97
CA LEU A 113 15.83 4.97 -6.04
C LEU A 113 15.23 4.40 -7.33
N PHE A 114 15.90 4.58 -8.47
CA PHE A 114 15.45 4.02 -9.74
C PHE A 114 15.50 2.48 -9.73
N ILE A 115 16.59 1.90 -9.22
CA ILE A 115 16.74 0.45 -9.08
C ILE A 115 15.68 -0.09 -8.11
N ALA A 116 15.47 0.55 -6.96
CA ALA A 116 14.44 0.18 -5.99
C ALA A 116 13.05 0.14 -6.63
N ALA A 117 12.69 1.17 -7.40
CA ALA A 117 11.41 1.21 -8.12
C ALA A 117 11.28 0.05 -9.12
N GLY A 118 12.34 -0.25 -9.88
CA GLY A 118 12.38 -1.37 -10.81
C GLY A 118 12.20 -2.73 -10.13
N LEU A 119 12.90 -2.96 -9.01
CA LEU A 119 12.80 -4.19 -8.22
C LEU A 119 11.39 -4.38 -7.63
N MET A 120 10.82 -3.31 -7.06
CA MET A 120 9.47 -3.33 -6.50
C MET A 120 8.41 -3.58 -7.59
N ALA A 121 8.53 -2.95 -8.76
CA ALA A 121 7.63 -3.17 -9.89
C ALA A 121 7.71 -4.62 -10.40
N ASN A 122 8.92 -5.17 -10.53
CA ASN A 122 9.12 -6.57 -10.90
C ASN A 122 8.49 -7.53 -9.88
N LYS A 123 8.69 -7.27 -8.57
CA LYS A 123 8.06 -8.07 -7.52
C LYS A 123 6.54 -8.00 -7.58
N ALA A 124 5.98 -6.80 -7.76
CA ALA A 124 4.53 -6.60 -7.91
C ALA A 124 3.95 -7.41 -9.08
N LYS A 125 4.69 -7.49 -10.20
CA LYS A 125 4.34 -8.35 -11.33
C LYS A 125 4.39 -9.84 -10.98
N GLN A 126 5.47 -10.30 -10.32
CA GLN A 126 5.63 -11.70 -9.92
C GLN A 126 4.51 -12.17 -8.98
N ILE A 127 4.13 -11.34 -8.02
CA ILE A 127 3.04 -11.67 -7.08
C ILE A 127 1.65 -11.43 -7.68
N LYS A 128 1.56 -11.02 -8.95
CA LYS A 128 0.28 -10.76 -9.64
C LYS A 128 -0.59 -9.72 -8.92
N MET A 129 0.02 -8.59 -8.55
CA MET A 129 -0.71 -7.48 -7.93
C MET A 129 -1.77 -6.90 -8.88
N MET A 130 -1.46 -6.80 -10.17
CA MET A 130 -2.42 -6.27 -11.16
C MET A 130 -3.66 -7.18 -11.29
N ASP A 131 -3.48 -8.50 -11.36
CA ASP A 131 -4.59 -9.44 -11.46
C ASP A 131 -5.62 -9.30 -10.33
N ILE A 132 -5.17 -8.98 -9.10
CA ILE A 132 -6.08 -8.80 -7.97
C ILE A 132 -6.75 -7.43 -7.98
N LEU A 133 -6.06 -6.40 -8.46
CA LEU A 133 -6.65 -5.07 -8.67
C LEU A 133 -7.72 -5.12 -9.76
N ASP A 134 -7.50 -5.89 -10.83
CA ASP A 134 -8.48 -6.11 -11.90
C ASP A 134 -9.72 -6.85 -11.35
N LYS A 135 -9.53 -7.84 -10.48
CA LYS A 135 -10.65 -8.50 -9.78
C LYS A 135 -11.42 -7.53 -8.89
N MET A 136 -10.73 -6.69 -8.11
CA MET A 136 -11.38 -5.67 -7.28
C MET A 136 -12.18 -4.68 -8.12
N LYS A 137 -11.63 -4.23 -9.25
CA LYS A 137 -12.30 -3.32 -10.18
C LYS A 137 -13.55 -3.99 -10.79
N ALA A 138 -13.41 -5.21 -11.29
CA ALA A 138 -14.54 -5.94 -11.87
C ALA A 138 -15.68 -6.16 -10.86
N GLU A 139 -15.38 -6.44 -9.59
CA GLU A 139 -16.41 -6.60 -8.55
C GLU A 139 -17.02 -5.27 -8.09
N LYS A 140 -16.28 -4.15 -8.16
CA LYS A 140 -16.83 -2.81 -7.94
C LYS A 140 -17.85 -2.48 -9.04
N ASP A 141 -17.47 -2.69 -10.29
CA ASP A 141 -18.25 -2.30 -11.47
C ASP A 141 -19.53 -3.12 -11.62
N LYS A 142 -19.60 -4.33 -11.03
CA LYS A 142 -20.82 -5.16 -10.96
C LYS A 142 -21.94 -4.60 -10.09
N ASN A 143 -21.67 -3.67 -9.17
CA ASN A 143 -22.73 -3.06 -8.33
C ASN A 143 -23.35 -1.81 -8.98
N PHE A 144 -23.15 -1.58 -10.28
CA PHE A 144 -23.69 -0.42 -11.03
C PHE A 144 -24.73 -0.79 -12.11
N PHE A 145 -25.24 -2.02 -12.12
CA PHE A 145 -26.35 -2.47 -12.98
C PHE A 145 -27.46 -3.13 -12.16
#